data_AF-I1CZI5-F1
#
_entry.id   AF-I1CZI5-F1
#
_cell.length_a   1.000
_cell.length_b   1.000
_cell.length_c   1.000
_cell.angle_alpha   90.00
_cell.angle_beta   90.00
_cell.angle_gamma   90.00
#
_symmetry.space_group_name_H-M   'P 1'
#
loop_
_entity.id
_entity.type
_entity.pdbx_description
1 polymer ?
#
loop_
_entity_poly.entity_id
_entity_poly.type
_entity_poly.pdbx_seq_one_letter_code
_entity_poly.pdbx_strand_id
1 'polypeptide(L)'
;MQLAFDELGTPLREVTFVVVDLETTGGSPDGGNITEIGAVKVRGGEVLGEFSTLVDPGVPIPPQIVALTGITTAMVSSAPRIEQVLPAFLEFADGAVLVAHNAGFDVSFLKAACRVHGFDWPKPTVVCTLKLARRVLRRESRERQSYRLSALAPLFGARTTPNHRALDDAKATVDVLHGLLERLGPLGVQSLEELLDYLPDVTPAQRRKRELAEHLPERPGVYLFRGPSDEVLYVGTASNLRRRVRQYFTSSESRGRVKEMVALAERVDTVECAHSLEAAVRELRLLAAHRPAYNRRSRNPGKVWWIVLTEEPFPRLSVVRRPRDGALGPFTSRTRARTVADALADIAGLRTCTARIPASGASGSPCVLAELGRCGAPCTGAQPVEEYRSAVRLVSDLVEGTDATLLARGTEQLAELADARHFERAARRRDELAALLRAVDKRHRLTALAAVAELVAAAPDG
;
A
#
# COMPACT_ATOMS: atom_id res chain seq x y z
N MET A 1 12.31 2.15 8.13
CA MET A 1 12.57 1.03 9.07
C MET A 1 12.38 -0.24 8.26
N GLN A 2 13.49 -0.93 7.97
CA GLN A 2 13.69 -2.20 7.21
C GLN A 2 12.94 -2.30 5.86
N LEU A 3 13.59 -2.61 4.73
CA LEU A 3 14.21 -3.90 4.43
C LEU A 3 15.26 -3.74 3.31
N ALA A 4 16.50 -4.13 3.60
CA ALA A 4 17.38 -4.76 2.62
C ALA A 4 16.84 -6.19 2.37
N PHE A 5 17.09 -6.74 1.17
CA PHE A 5 16.65 -8.04 0.59
C PHE A 5 15.59 -8.01 -0.54
N ASP A 6 14.88 -6.90 -0.80
CA ASP A 6 14.02 -6.77 -2.01
C ASP A 6 14.82 -6.60 -3.34
N GLU A 7 16.15 -6.70 -3.27
CA GLU A 7 17.09 -6.17 -4.25
C GLU A 7 17.50 -7.12 -5.37
N LEU A 8 17.05 -8.37 -5.37
CA LEU A 8 17.23 -9.32 -6.49
C LEU A 8 15.94 -9.66 -7.26
N GLY A 9 14.77 -9.26 -6.75
CA GLY A 9 13.50 -9.71 -7.32
C GLY A 9 13.24 -11.14 -6.89
N THR A 10 11.99 -11.56 -6.83
CA THR A 10 11.67 -12.86 -6.24
C THR A 10 12.28 -13.95 -7.13
N PRO A 11 13.31 -14.70 -6.69
CA PRO A 11 13.94 -15.73 -7.51
C PRO A 11 12.87 -16.73 -7.95
N LEU A 12 12.83 -17.16 -9.21
CA LEU A 12 11.75 -18.00 -9.73
C LEU A 12 11.58 -19.30 -8.94
N ARG A 13 12.67 -19.84 -8.38
CA ARG A 13 12.64 -21.02 -7.49
C ARG A 13 11.88 -20.76 -6.17
N GLU A 14 11.84 -19.53 -5.70
CA GLU A 14 11.19 -19.11 -4.46
C GLU A 14 9.75 -18.62 -4.69
N VAL A 15 9.33 -18.41 -5.94
CA VAL A 15 7.96 -18.00 -6.30
C VAL A 15 7.02 -19.19 -6.16
N THR A 16 5.92 -18.98 -5.42
CA THR A 16 4.78 -19.90 -5.42
C THR A 16 3.86 -19.55 -6.59
N PHE A 17 3.66 -20.51 -7.49
CA PHE A 17 2.69 -20.41 -8.58
C PHE A 17 1.46 -21.25 -8.25
N VAL A 18 0.27 -20.73 -8.58
CA VAL A 18 -0.96 -21.52 -8.63
C VAL A 18 -1.39 -21.57 -10.08
N VAL A 19 -1.20 -22.74 -10.70
CA VAL A 19 -1.64 -23.00 -12.07
C VAL A 19 -3.09 -23.43 -12.01
N VAL A 20 -3.99 -22.67 -12.62
CA VAL A 20 -5.43 -22.92 -12.62
C VAL A 20 -5.92 -23.14 -14.05
N ASP A 21 -6.91 -24.02 -14.17
CA ASP A 21 -7.72 -24.22 -15.37
C ASP A 21 -9.19 -24.38 -14.94
N LEU A 22 -10.12 -23.94 -15.79
CA LEU A 22 -11.55 -23.99 -15.53
C LEU A 22 -12.29 -24.64 -16.70
N GLU A 23 -13.24 -25.51 -16.37
CA GLU A 23 -14.29 -25.91 -17.32
C GLU A 23 -15.55 -25.08 -17.07
N THR A 24 -16.25 -24.71 -18.15
CA THR A 24 -17.38 -23.80 -18.08
C THR A 24 -18.50 -24.21 -19.04
N THR A 25 -19.72 -23.72 -18.79
CA THR A 25 -20.87 -23.95 -19.69
C THR A 25 -20.83 -23.11 -20.97
N GLY A 26 -19.85 -22.22 -21.14
CA GLY A 26 -19.78 -21.31 -22.28
C GLY A 26 -18.48 -20.52 -22.37
N GLY A 27 -18.27 -19.84 -23.49
CA GLY A 27 -17.00 -19.16 -23.81
C GLY A 27 -16.75 -17.83 -23.11
N SER A 28 -17.70 -17.33 -22.30
CA SER A 28 -17.54 -16.07 -21.57
C SER A 28 -18.33 -16.07 -20.26
N PRO A 29 -17.94 -15.24 -19.27
CA PRO A 29 -18.71 -15.08 -18.03
C PRO A 29 -20.08 -14.41 -18.23
N ASP A 30 -20.32 -13.80 -19.39
CA ASP A 30 -21.63 -13.24 -19.75
C ASP A 30 -22.48 -14.37 -20.34
N GLY A 31 -23.25 -15.03 -19.46
CA GLY A 31 -24.11 -16.18 -19.79
C GLY A 31 -23.46 -17.56 -19.62
N GLY A 32 -22.19 -17.64 -19.24
CA GLY A 32 -21.50 -18.89 -18.89
C GLY A 32 -21.20 -19.00 -17.39
N ASN A 33 -21.22 -20.23 -16.86
CA ASN A 33 -20.95 -20.56 -15.46
C ASN A 33 -19.82 -21.60 -15.36
N ILE A 34 -19.10 -21.62 -14.24
CA ILE A 34 -18.02 -22.58 -13.97
C ILE A 34 -18.64 -23.95 -13.63
N THR A 35 -18.09 -25.02 -14.20
CA THR A 35 -18.50 -26.42 -13.97
C THR A 35 -17.43 -27.26 -13.28
N GLU A 36 -16.16 -26.87 -13.39
CA GLU A 36 -15.04 -27.51 -12.69
C GLU A 36 -13.93 -26.48 -12.45
N ILE A 37 -13.26 -26.59 -11.30
CA ILE A 37 -12.02 -25.87 -11.02
C ILE A 37 -10.93 -26.91 -10.78
N GLY A 38 -9.82 -26.77 -11.48
CA GLY A 38 -8.59 -27.53 -11.24
C GLY A 38 -7.44 -26.58 -11.03
N ALA A 39 -6.67 -26.76 -9.96
CA ALA A 39 -5.49 -25.97 -9.70
C ALA A 39 -4.37 -26.78 -9.05
N VAL A 40 -3.14 -26.42 -9.37
CA VAL A 40 -1.93 -27.02 -8.81
C VAL A 40 -1.06 -25.90 -8.25
N LYS A 41 -0.74 -25.98 -6.97
CA LYS A 41 0.20 -25.07 -6.31
C LYS A 41 1.60 -25.64 -6.39
N VAL A 42 2.54 -24.89 -6.95
CA VAL A 42 3.93 -25.32 -7.15
C VAL A 42 4.93 -24.27 -6.68
N ARG A 43 6.08 -24.70 -6.19
CA ARG A 43 7.22 -23.85 -5.82
C ARG A 43 8.52 -24.60 -6.04
N GLY A 44 9.51 -23.98 -6.67
CA GLY A 44 10.81 -24.60 -6.88
C GLY A 44 10.81 -25.91 -7.69
N GLY A 45 9.76 -26.15 -8.49
CA GLY A 45 9.57 -27.41 -9.22
C GLY A 45 8.78 -28.48 -8.48
N GLU A 46 8.45 -28.28 -7.20
CA GLU A 46 7.69 -29.22 -6.38
C GLU A 46 6.20 -28.84 -6.32
N VAL A 47 5.33 -29.86 -6.29
CA VAL A 47 3.89 -29.68 -6.07
C VAL A 47 3.63 -29.57 -4.57
N LEU A 48 3.12 -28.42 -4.15
CA LEU A 48 2.75 -28.14 -2.75
C LEU A 48 1.31 -28.56 -2.44
N GLY A 49 0.45 -28.66 -3.44
CA GLY A 49 -0.93 -29.08 -3.27
C GLY A 49 -1.74 -29.02 -4.56
N GLU A 50 -2.85 -29.74 -4.57
CA GLU A 50 -3.81 -29.78 -5.66
C GLU A 50 -5.18 -29.36 -5.13
N PHE A 51 -5.92 -28.60 -5.92
CA PHE A 51 -7.30 -28.22 -5.66
C PHE A 51 -8.13 -28.68 -6.84
N SER A 52 -9.14 -29.51 -6.62
CA SER A 52 -10.04 -29.96 -7.68
C SER A 52 -11.44 -30.14 -7.14
N THR A 53 -12.41 -29.57 -7.84
CA THR A 53 -13.82 -29.78 -7.53
C THR A 53 -14.68 -29.53 -8.76
N LEU A 54 -15.70 -30.37 -8.93
CA LEU A 54 -16.84 -30.01 -9.75
C LEU A 54 -17.62 -28.86 -9.07
N VAL A 55 -18.33 -28.09 -9.89
CA VAL A 55 -19.15 -26.96 -9.45
C VAL A 55 -20.51 -27.07 -10.11
N ASP A 56 -21.59 -26.91 -9.34
CA ASP A 56 -22.94 -26.85 -9.91
C ASP A 56 -23.15 -25.47 -10.57
N PRO A 57 -23.23 -25.40 -11.92
CA PRO A 57 -23.36 -24.13 -12.66
C PRO A 57 -24.77 -23.53 -12.58
N GLY A 58 -25.76 -24.27 -12.06
CA GLY A 58 -27.16 -23.80 -11.89
C GLY A 58 -27.98 -23.76 -13.16
N VAL A 59 -27.38 -24.22 -14.25
CA VAL A 59 -27.97 -24.34 -15.56
C VAL A 59 -27.56 -25.67 -16.18
N PRO A 60 -28.39 -26.27 -17.04
CA PRO A 60 -27.99 -27.45 -17.79
C PRO A 60 -26.73 -27.19 -18.62
N ILE A 61 -25.80 -28.15 -18.64
CA ILE A 61 -24.58 -28.06 -19.47
C ILE A 61 -24.96 -28.36 -20.93
N PRO A 62 -24.65 -27.47 -21.89
CA PRO A 62 -24.96 -27.69 -23.30
C PRO A 62 -24.29 -28.96 -23.87
N PRO A 63 -24.96 -29.75 -24.74
CA PRO A 63 -24.42 -31.01 -25.25
C PRO A 63 -23.03 -30.91 -25.89
N GLN A 64 -22.73 -29.79 -26.58
CA GLN A 64 -21.42 -29.52 -27.15
C GLN A 64 -20.29 -29.38 -26.11
N ILE A 65 -20.60 -28.85 -24.92
CA ILE A 65 -19.65 -28.74 -23.80
C ILE A 65 -19.47 -30.10 -23.13
N VAL A 66 -20.55 -30.87 -23.00
CA VAL A 66 -20.48 -32.26 -22.50
C VAL A 66 -19.59 -33.10 -23.42
N ALA A 67 -19.74 -32.97 -24.74
CA ALA A 67 -18.91 -33.69 -25.71
C ALA A 67 -17.43 -33.27 -25.66
N LEU A 68 -17.14 -32.02 -25.26
CA LEU A 68 -15.77 -31.50 -25.15
C LEU A 68 -15.08 -31.93 -23.86
N THR A 69 -15.76 -31.79 -22.72
CA THR A 69 -15.20 -31.92 -21.36
C THR A 69 -15.50 -33.25 -20.70
N GLY A 70 -16.51 -33.98 -21.18
CA GLY A 70 -17.07 -35.16 -20.53
C GLY A 70 -17.90 -34.84 -19.28
N ILE A 71 -18.01 -33.58 -18.85
CA ILE A 71 -18.78 -33.18 -17.66
C ILE A 71 -20.26 -33.12 -18.02
N THR A 72 -21.06 -33.99 -17.40
CA THR A 72 -22.51 -34.04 -17.61
C THR A 72 -23.26 -33.23 -16.54
N THR A 73 -24.46 -32.74 -16.87
CA THR A 73 -25.35 -32.08 -15.89
C THR A 73 -25.60 -32.95 -14.66
N ALA A 74 -25.67 -34.27 -14.83
CA ALA A 74 -25.86 -35.22 -13.72
C ALA A 74 -24.66 -35.29 -12.76
N MET A 75 -23.43 -35.07 -13.25
CA MET A 75 -22.22 -35.04 -12.42
C MET A 75 -22.17 -33.80 -11.53
N VAL A 76 -22.63 -32.66 -12.05
CA VAL A 76 -22.52 -31.37 -11.36
C VAL A 76 -23.74 -31.01 -10.52
N SER A 77 -24.89 -31.65 -10.72
CA SER A 77 -26.14 -31.31 -10.01
C SER A 77 -26.09 -31.53 -8.49
N SER A 78 -25.16 -32.36 -8.02
CA SER A 78 -24.89 -32.60 -6.59
C SER A 78 -23.61 -31.94 -6.09
N ALA A 79 -22.87 -31.26 -6.97
CA ALA A 79 -21.64 -30.57 -6.64
C ALA A 79 -21.94 -29.26 -5.89
N PRO A 80 -20.99 -28.72 -5.10
CA PRO A 80 -21.16 -27.43 -4.45
C PRO A 80 -21.34 -26.31 -5.49
N ARG A 81 -22.09 -25.27 -5.10
CA ARG A 81 -22.22 -24.04 -5.88
C ARG A 81 -20.93 -23.22 -5.83
N ILE A 82 -20.73 -22.33 -6.80
CA ILE A 82 -19.49 -21.53 -6.88
C ILE A 82 -19.27 -20.67 -5.63
N GLU A 83 -20.30 -20.13 -4.99
CA GLU A 83 -20.20 -19.35 -3.75
C GLU A 83 -19.66 -20.15 -2.56
N GLN A 84 -19.79 -21.48 -2.59
CA GLN A 84 -19.25 -22.37 -1.56
C GLN A 84 -17.79 -22.75 -1.85
N VAL A 85 -17.42 -22.81 -3.13
CA VAL A 85 -16.09 -23.22 -3.61
C VAL A 85 -15.10 -22.06 -3.60
N LEU A 86 -15.57 -20.86 -3.96
CA LEU A 86 -14.73 -19.70 -4.22
C LEU A 86 -13.87 -19.27 -3.00
N PRO A 87 -14.37 -19.26 -1.75
CA PRO A 87 -13.53 -18.94 -0.59
C PRO A 87 -12.33 -19.88 -0.45
N ALA A 88 -12.56 -21.19 -0.60
CA ALA A 88 -11.50 -22.19 -0.49
C ALA A 88 -10.47 -22.06 -1.62
N PHE A 89 -10.91 -21.74 -2.84
CA PHE A 89 -10.00 -21.46 -3.95
C PHE A 89 -9.18 -20.18 -3.72
N LEU A 90 -9.81 -19.09 -3.24
CA LEU A 90 -9.11 -17.83 -2.96
C LEU A 90 -8.06 -18.01 -1.85
N GLU A 91 -8.38 -18.75 -0.80
CA GLU A 91 -7.42 -19.14 0.24
C GLU A 91 -6.30 -20.02 -0.33
N PHE A 92 -6.65 -20.99 -1.17
CA PHE A 92 -5.66 -21.81 -1.86
C PHE A 92 -4.76 -20.96 -2.77
N ALA A 93 -5.25 -19.90 -3.40
CA ALA A 93 -4.47 -19.02 -4.27
C ALA A 93 -3.75 -17.88 -3.55
N ASP A 94 -3.95 -17.71 -2.24
CA ASP A 94 -3.45 -16.54 -1.52
C ASP A 94 -1.92 -16.44 -1.55
N GLY A 95 -1.44 -15.21 -1.74
CA GLY A 95 -0.03 -14.88 -1.86
C GLY A 95 0.72 -15.47 -3.08
N ALA A 96 0.05 -16.21 -3.97
CA ALA A 96 0.67 -16.87 -5.12
C ALA A 96 0.55 -16.06 -6.43
N VAL A 97 1.43 -16.35 -7.39
CA VAL A 97 1.28 -15.90 -8.78
C VAL A 97 0.30 -16.84 -9.47
N LEU A 98 -0.79 -16.30 -10.00
CA LEU A 98 -1.78 -17.08 -10.72
C LEU A 98 -1.31 -17.35 -12.15
N VAL A 99 -1.37 -18.59 -12.60
CA VAL A 99 -0.92 -19.01 -13.94
C VAL A 99 -2.05 -19.74 -14.63
N ALA A 100 -2.26 -19.47 -15.91
CA ALA A 100 -3.20 -20.24 -16.73
C ALA A 100 -2.83 -20.20 -18.22
N HIS A 101 -3.23 -21.23 -18.97
CA HIS A 101 -3.06 -21.25 -20.42
C HIS A 101 -4.20 -20.46 -21.07
N ASN A 102 -3.88 -19.29 -21.65
CA ASN A 102 -4.89 -18.29 -22.03
C ASN A 102 -5.60 -17.64 -20.82
N ALA A 103 -4.85 -17.36 -19.75
CA ALA A 103 -5.32 -16.79 -18.47
C ALA A 103 -6.35 -15.66 -18.50
N GLY A 104 -6.51 -14.91 -19.60
CA GLY A 104 -7.61 -13.95 -19.73
C GLY A 104 -9.00 -14.60 -19.58
N PHE A 105 -9.15 -15.85 -20.03
CA PHE A 105 -10.37 -16.63 -19.90
C PHE A 105 -10.67 -16.96 -18.43
N ASP A 106 -9.80 -17.73 -17.77
CA ASP A 106 -10.01 -18.22 -16.39
C ASP A 106 -10.17 -17.07 -15.39
N VAL A 107 -9.30 -16.07 -15.50
CA VAL A 107 -9.33 -14.89 -14.63
C VAL A 107 -10.62 -14.08 -14.83
N SER A 108 -11.20 -14.06 -16.04
CA SER A 108 -12.47 -13.36 -16.27
C SER A 108 -13.64 -14.05 -15.56
N PHE A 109 -13.68 -15.38 -15.55
CA PHE A 109 -14.68 -16.17 -14.84
C PHE A 109 -14.55 -16.04 -13.32
N LEU A 110 -13.33 -16.17 -12.78
CA LEU A 110 -13.08 -16.02 -11.34
C LEU A 110 -13.42 -14.61 -10.85
N LYS A 111 -13.06 -13.57 -11.62
CA LYS A 111 -13.44 -12.17 -11.30
C LYS A 111 -14.95 -11.96 -11.35
N ALA A 112 -15.62 -12.54 -12.33
CA ALA A 112 -17.08 -12.44 -12.44
C ALA A 112 -17.76 -13.13 -11.25
N ALA A 113 -17.33 -14.34 -10.87
CA ALA A 113 -17.83 -15.06 -9.71
C ALA A 113 -17.62 -14.27 -8.41
N CYS A 114 -16.43 -13.69 -8.19
CA CYS A 114 -16.17 -12.82 -7.05
C CYS A 114 -17.15 -11.64 -7.01
N ARG A 115 -17.32 -10.95 -8.14
CA ARG A 115 -18.22 -9.79 -8.25
C ARG A 115 -19.68 -10.15 -7.99
N VAL A 116 -20.16 -11.27 -8.54
CA VAL A 116 -21.56 -11.71 -8.40
C VAL A 116 -21.88 -12.10 -6.95
N HIS A 117 -20.94 -12.76 -6.26
CA HIS A 117 -21.16 -13.28 -4.91
C HIS A 117 -20.58 -12.40 -3.79
N GLY A 118 -20.10 -11.19 -4.12
CA GLY A 118 -19.65 -10.20 -3.13
C GLY A 118 -18.29 -10.48 -2.49
N PHE A 119 -17.42 -11.25 -3.14
CA PHE A 119 -16.04 -11.49 -2.69
C PHE A 119 -15.08 -10.46 -3.29
N ASP A 120 -14.10 -10.01 -2.50
CA ASP A 120 -13.03 -9.15 -2.98
C ASP A 120 -12.05 -9.92 -3.86
N TRP A 121 -11.87 -9.47 -5.11
CA TRP A 121 -10.84 -10.04 -5.98
C TRP A 121 -9.44 -9.57 -5.53
N PRO A 122 -8.51 -10.48 -5.15
CA PRO A 122 -7.23 -10.12 -4.54
C PRO A 122 -6.23 -9.45 -5.51
N LYS A 123 -6.56 -9.37 -6.80
CA LYS A 123 -5.71 -8.80 -7.87
C LYS A 123 -4.30 -9.43 -7.88
N PRO A 124 -4.19 -10.78 -7.96
CA PRO A 124 -2.89 -11.44 -7.98
C PRO A 124 -2.11 -11.06 -9.24
N THR A 125 -0.80 -11.20 -9.19
CA THR A 125 0.04 -11.23 -10.39
C THR A 125 -0.39 -12.42 -11.26
N VAL A 126 -0.54 -12.20 -12.57
CA VAL A 126 -1.00 -13.23 -13.51
C VAL A 126 0.05 -13.49 -14.60
N VAL A 127 0.39 -14.77 -14.81
CA VAL A 127 1.24 -15.22 -15.92
C VAL A 127 0.41 -16.06 -16.89
N CYS A 128 0.46 -15.71 -18.18
CA CYS A 128 -0.25 -16.43 -19.23
C CYS A 128 0.72 -17.30 -20.03
N THR A 129 0.66 -18.62 -19.90
CA THR A 129 1.60 -19.53 -20.58
C THR A 129 1.45 -19.49 -22.10
N LEU A 130 0.26 -19.20 -22.63
CA LEU A 130 0.05 -18.97 -24.07
C LEU A 130 0.83 -17.74 -24.58
N LYS A 131 0.76 -16.61 -23.87
CA LYS A 131 1.52 -15.40 -24.21
C LYS A 131 3.03 -15.67 -24.11
N LEU A 132 3.45 -16.39 -23.08
CA LEU A 132 4.84 -16.76 -22.85
C LEU A 132 5.36 -17.67 -23.96
N ALA A 133 4.65 -18.76 -24.27
CA ALA A 133 4.97 -19.71 -25.33
C ALA A 133 5.11 -19.03 -26.69
N ARG A 134 4.17 -18.14 -27.05
CA ARG A 134 4.26 -17.36 -28.29
C ARG A 134 5.53 -16.54 -28.39
N ARG A 135 6.18 -16.17 -27.29
CA ARG A 135 7.39 -15.36 -27.32
C ARG A 135 8.66 -16.20 -27.27
N VAL A 136 8.69 -17.17 -26.36
CA VAL A 136 9.82 -18.10 -26.21
C VAL A 136 10.01 -18.91 -27.49
N LEU A 137 8.92 -19.47 -28.02
CA LEU A 137 8.96 -20.47 -29.10
C LEU A 137 8.97 -19.87 -30.50
N ARG A 138 8.73 -18.56 -30.65
CA ARG A 138 8.86 -17.84 -31.94
C ARG A 138 10.30 -17.75 -32.43
N ARG A 139 11.28 -17.80 -31.52
CA ARG A 139 12.70 -17.56 -31.85
C ARG A 139 13.43 -18.80 -32.35
N GLU A 140 12.90 -20.00 -32.10
CA GLU A 140 13.65 -21.25 -32.28
C GLU A 140 13.24 -22.08 -33.49
N SER A 141 12.12 -21.81 -34.17
CA SER A 141 11.60 -22.79 -35.14
C SER A 141 10.69 -22.20 -36.22
N ARG A 142 11.07 -22.41 -37.49
CA ARG A 142 10.20 -22.34 -38.69
C ARG A 142 9.11 -23.44 -38.72
N GLU A 143 9.05 -24.30 -37.71
CA GLU A 143 8.27 -25.55 -37.71
C GLU A 143 6.96 -25.53 -36.88
N ARG A 144 6.59 -24.44 -36.20
CA ARG A 144 5.45 -24.47 -35.27
C ARG A 144 4.14 -23.93 -35.85
N GLN A 145 3.12 -24.79 -35.92
CA GLN A 145 1.79 -24.49 -36.45
C GLN A 145 0.73 -24.18 -35.35
N SER A 146 0.98 -24.47 -34.06
CA SER A 146 0.00 -24.28 -32.97
C SER A 146 0.63 -23.94 -31.61
N TYR A 147 -0.08 -23.16 -30.80
CA TYR A 147 0.26 -22.82 -29.41
C TYR A 147 -0.80 -23.31 -28.40
N ARG A 148 -1.71 -24.19 -28.83
CA ARG A 148 -2.70 -24.79 -27.93
C ARG A 148 -2.00 -25.67 -26.89
N LEU A 149 -2.59 -25.81 -25.71
CA LEU A 149 -2.04 -26.65 -24.63
C LEU A 149 -1.75 -28.08 -25.11
N SER A 150 -2.68 -28.69 -25.86
CA SER A 150 -2.51 -30.03 -26.45
C SER A 150 -1.32 -30.17 -27.40
N ALA A 151 -0.83 -29.08 -28.01
CA ALA A 151 0.37 -29.08 -28.84
C ALA A 151 1.64 -28.80 -28.02
N LEU A 152 1.53 -28.01 -26.96
CA LEU A 152 2.67 -27.66 -26.11
C LEU A 152 3.02 -28.75 -25.10
N ALA A 153 2.02 -29.46 -24.56
CA ALA A 153 2.24 -30.49 -23.56
C ALA A 153 3.21 -31.59 -24.05
N PRO A 154 3.03 -32.21 -25.24
CA PRO A 154 4.00 -33.19 -25.76
C PRO A 154 5.38 -32.57 -26.05
N LEU A 155 5.41 -31.32 -26.54
CA LEU A 155 6.66 -30.62 -26.86
C LEU A 155 7.57 -30.44 -25.64
N PHE A 156 6.99 -30.26 -24.46
CA PHE A 156 7.71 -30.10 -23.20
C PHE A 156 7.76 -31.39 -22.37
N GLY A 157 7.33 -32.53 -22.93
CA GLY A 157 7.33 -33.81 -22.22
C GLY A 157 6.43 -33.84 -21.00
N ALA A 158 5.27 -33.16 -21.07
CA ALA A 158 4.31 -33.15 -19.97
C ALA A 158 3.87 -34.57 -19.59
N ARG A 159 3.75 -34.82 -18.29
CA ARG A 159 3.39 -36.14 -17.73
C ARG A 159 1.91 -36.44 -17.86
N THR A 160 1.09 -35.38 -17.92
CA THR A 160 -0.35 -35.46 -18.08
C THR A 160 -0.74 -34.96 -19.46
N THR A 161 -1.52 -35.75 -20.19
CA THR A 161 -2.09 -35.36 -21.48
C THR A 161 -3.33 -34.51 -21.24
N PRO A 162 -3.41 -33.27 -21.76
CA PRO A 162 -4.61 -32.45 -21.68
C PRO A 162 -5.81 -33.15 -22.29
N ASN A 163 -6.93 -33.14 -21.57
CA ASN A 163 -8.13 -33.91 -21.90
C ASN A 163 -9.43 -33.15 -21.57
N HIS A 164 -9.37 -31.83 -21.33
CA HIS A 164 -10.51 -31.01 -20.91
C HIS A 164 -11.11 -31.45 -19.57
N ARG A 165 -10.22 -31.85 -18.65
CA ARG A 165 -10.49 -31.96 -17.22
C ARG A 165 -9.60 -30.97 -16.52
N ALA A 166 -10.19 -30.11 -15.71
CA ALA A 166 -9.51 -28.91 -15.23
C ALA A 166 -8.21 -29.23 -14.46
N LEU A 167 -8.20 -30.29 -13.63
CA LEU A 167 -7.00 -30.66 -12.89
C LEU A 167 -5.89 -31.23 -13.80
N ASP A 168 -6.27 -32.03 -14.80
CA ASP A 168 -5.31 -32.63 -15.74
C ASP A 168 -4.69 -31.56 -16.64
N ASP A 169 -5.49 -30.62 -17.12
CA ASP A 169 -5.05 -29.49 -17.93
C ASP A 169 -4.19 -28.51 -17.10
N ALA A 170 -4.50 -28.30 -15.81
CA ALA A 170 -3.64 -27.54 -14.90
C ALA A 170 -2.28 -28.25 -14.69
N LYS A 171 -2.25 -29.58 -14.51
CA LYS A 171 -1.02 -30.37 -14.41
C LYS A 171 -0.17 -30.29 -15.68
N ALA A 172 -0.79 -30.44 -16.85
CA ALA A 172 -0.10 -30.28 -18.12
C ALA A 172 0.44 -28.83 -18.27
N THR A 173 -0.30 -27.83 -17.79
CA THR A 173 0.13 -26.43 -17.81
C THR A 173 1.31 -26.17 -16.86
N VAL A 174 1.42 -26.88 -15.72
CA VAL A 174 2.63 -26.85 -14.86
C VAL A 174 3.86 -27.28 -15.64
N ASP A 175 3.80 -28.42 -16.32
CA ASP A 175 4.94 -28.94 -17.07
C ASP A 175 5.31 -28.02 -18.24
N VAL A 176 4.31 -27.45 -18.93
CA VAL A 176 4.52 -26.43 -19.97
C VAL A 176 5.14 -25.15 -19.38
N LEU A 177 4.70 -24.68 -18.21
CA LEU A 177 5.29 -23.53 -17.54
C LEU A 177 6.77 -23.81 -17.23
N HIS A 178 7.09 -24.95 -16.63
CA HIS A 178 8.48 -25.32 -16.31
C HIS A 178 9.35 -25.36 -17.57
N GLY A 179 8.90 -26.02 -18.64
CA GLY A 179 9.64 -26.07 -19.90
C GLY A 179 9.83 -24.69 -20.54
N LEU A 180 8.87 -23.77 -20.39
CA LEU A 180 9.03 -22.39 -20.84
C LEU A 180 10.04 -21.61 -19.98
N LEU A 181 10.03 -21.78 -18.66
CA LEU A 181 10.99 -21.16 -17.75
C LEU A 181 12.40 -21.69 -17.99
N GLU A 182 12.56 -22.98 -18.26
CA GLU A 182 13.84 -23.60 -18.60
C GLU A 182 14.45 -22.97 -19.85
N ARG A 183 13.66 -22.73 -20.91
CA ARG A 183 14.13 -22.03 -22.11
C ARG A 183 14.47 -20.56 -21.88
N LEU A 184 13.88 -19.94 -20.86
CA LEU A 184 14.14 -18.55 -20.49
C LEU A 184 15.38 -18.38 -19.61
N GLY A 185 15.77 -19.41 -18.85
CA GLY A 185 16.96 -19.40 -17.99
C GLY A 185 18.24 -18.98 -18.73
N PRO A 186 18.58 -19.60 -19.89
CA PRO A 186 19.73 -19.21 -20.70
C PRO A 186 19.67 -17.76 -21.24
N LEU A 187 18.48 -17.16 -21.28
CA LEU A 187 18.27 -15.77 -21.68
C LEU A 187 18.39 -14.78 -20.51
N GLY A 188 18.80 -15.26 -19.33
CA GLY A 188 19.03 -14.45 -18.13
C GLY A 188 17.77 -14.14 -17.32
N VAL A 189 16.65 -14.83 -17.58
CA VAL A 189 15.42 -14.66 -16.78
C VAL A 189 15.48 -15.59 -15.57
N GLN A 190 15.71 -15.03 -14.39
CA GLN A 190 15.89 -15.79 -13.14
C GLN A 190 14.98 -15.31 -11.98
N SER A 191 14.30 -14.17 -12.14
CA SER A 191 13.34 -13.61 -11.19
C SER A 191 11.92 -13.45 -11.76
N LEU A 192 10.93 -13.31 -10.88
CA LEU A 192 9.53 -13.04 -11.27
C LEU A 192 9.42 -11.75 -12.08
N GLU A 193 10.12 -10.70 -11.68
CA GLU A 193 10.10 -9.42 -12.36
C GLU A 193 10.63 -9.53 -13.79
N GLU A 194 11.73 -10.26 -14.01
CA GLU A 194 12.28 -10.52 -15.34
C GLU A 194 11.33 -11.36 -16.20
N LEU A 195 10.61 -12.31 -15.60
CA LEU A 195 9.59 -13.10 -16.29
C LEU A 195 8.43 -12.20 -16.75
N LEU A 196 7.95 -11.31 -15.89
CA LEU A 196 6.87 -10.37 -16.22
C LEU A 196 7.29 -9.36 -17.30
N ASP A 197 8.55 -8.93 -17.27
CA ASP A 197 9.18 -8.10 -18.31
C ASP A 197 9.17 -8.75 -19.69
N TYR A 198 9.27 -10.08 -19.71
CA TYR A 198 9.23 -10.85 -20.94
C TYR A 198 7.81 -10.87 -21.54
N LEU A 199 6.74 -10.63 -20.77
CA LEU A 199 5.36 -10.63 -21.27
C LEU A 199 4.97 -9.32 -22.00
N PRO A 200 4.12 -9.37 -23.05
CA PRO A 200 3.99 -8.32 -24.06
C PRO A 200 3.24 -7.04 -23.68
N ASP A 201 2.82 -6.80 -22.43
CA ASP A 201 1.94 -5.67 -22.10
C ASP A 201 2.66 -4.31 -21.96
N VAL A 202 3.86 -4.16 -22.57
CA VAL A 202 4.61 -2.90 -22.70
C VAL A 202 4.49 -2.38 -24.13
N THR A 203 4.14 -1.10 -24.31
CA THR A 203 4.08 -0.51 -25.66
C THR A 203 5.50 -0.44 -26.30
N PRO A 204 5.65 -0.52 -27.63
CA PRO A 204 6.95 -0.33 -28.28
C PRO A 204 7.64 0.99 -27.92
N ALA A 205 6.86 2.06 -27.70
CA ALA A 205 7.36 3.36 -27.25
C ALA A 205 7.97 3.29 -25.84
N GLN A 206 7.33 2.59 -24.89
CA GLN A 206 7.88 2.38 -23.54
C GLN A 206 9.11 1.47 -23.54
N ARG A 207 9.17 0.48 -24.45
CA ARG A 207 10.36 -0.38 -24.60
C ARG A 207 11.59 0.40 -25.04
N ARG A 208 11.46 1.32 -26.01
CA ARG A 208 12.57 2.18 -26.46
C ARG A 208 13.12 3.05 -25.33
N LYS A 209 12.27 3.49 -24.40
CA LYS A 209 12.68 4.28 -23.24
C LYS A 209 13.40 3.47 -22.15
N ARG A 210 13.58 2.15 -22.29
CA ARG A 210 14.46 1.36 -21.40
C ARG A 210 15.91 1.81 -21.45
N GLU A 211 16.35 2.35 -22.58
CA GLU A 211 17.69 2.92 -22.76
C GLU A 211 17.96 4.04 -21.74
N LEU A 212 16.92 4.80 -21.35
CA LEU A 212 17.00 5.81 -20.28
C LEU A 212 17.40 5.22 -18.93
N ALA A 213 17.27 3.91 -18.75
CA ALA A 213 17.60 3.22 -17.53
C ALA A 213 19.02 2.57 -17.58
N GLU A 214 19.63 2.45 -18.75
CA GLU A 214 20.80 1.58 -18.94
C GLU A 214 22.08 2.13 -18.34
N HIS A 215 22.25 3.45 -18.39
CA HIS A 215 23.43 4.17 -17.91
C HIS A 215 23.42 4.47 -16.41
N LEU A 216 22.34 4.14 -15.70
CA LEU A 216 22.24 4.44 -14.26
C LEU A 216 23.09 3.48 -13.43
N PRO A 217 23.65 3.94 -12.30
CA PRO A 217 24.43 3.12 -11.39
C PRO A 217 23.55 2.13 -10.62
N GLU A 218 24.14 1.02 -10.21
CA GLU A 218 23.53 0.02 -9.32
C GLU A 218 23.82 0.38 -7.85
N ARG A 219 23.44 1.60 -7.46
CA ARG A 219 23.68 2.17 -6.13
C ARG A 219 22.43 2.85 -5.55
N PRO A 220 22.39 3.10 -4.23
CA PRO A 220 21.32 3.90 -3.63
C PRO A 220 21.33 5.32 -4.17
N GLY A 221 20.15 5.93 -4.25
CA GLY A 221 20.06 7.31 -4.69
C GLY A 221 18.64 7.80 -4.95
N VAL A 222 18.59 9.02 -5.48
CA VAL A 222 17.37 9.67 -5.97
C VAL A 222 17.38 9.66 -7.49
N TYR A 223 16.27 9.32 -8.12
CA TYR A 223 16.07 9.44 -9.57
C TYR A 223 15.03 10.51 -9.90
N LEU A 224 15.22 11.21 -11.01
CA LEU A 224 14.36 12.28 -11.47
C LEU A 224 13.99 12.04 -12.94
N PHE A 225 12.71 11.86 -13.22
CA PHE A 225 12.24 11.84 -14.61
C PHE A 225 12.09 13.27 -15.12
N ARG A 226 12.73 13.56 -16.25
CA ARG A 226 12.72 14.87 -16.93
C ARG A 226 11.81 14.85 -18.14
N GLY A 227 11.02 15.90 -18.31
CA GLY A 227 10.19 16.10 -19.49
C GLY A 227 10.90 16.90 -20.60
N PRO A 228 10.18 17.20 -21.69
CA PRO A 228 10.73 17.87 -22.88
C PRO A 228 11.26 19.29 -22.66
N SER A 229 10.79 19.99 -21.63
CA SER A 229 11.25 21.34 -21.27
C SER A 229 12.27 21.31 -20.11
N ASP A 230 12.93 20.17 -19.91
CA ASP A 230 13.84 19.88 -18.78
C ASP A 230 13.17 19.96 -17.39
N GLU A 231 11.84 19.98 -17.34
CA GLU A 231 11.08 20.02 -16.11
C GLU A 231 11.13 18.67 -15.37
N VAL A 232 11.19 18.71 -14.04
CA VAL A 232 11.12 17.50 -13.22
C VAL A 232 9.67 17.02 -13.13
N LEU A 233 9.38 15.93 -13.83
CA LEU A 233 8.05 15.30 -13.84
C LEU A 233 7.81 14.48 -12.58
N TYR A 234 8.83 13.77 -12.12
CA TYR A 234 8.76 12.86 -10.97
C TYR A 234 10.11 12.74 -10.26
N VAL A 235 10.09 12.64 -8.93
CA VAL A 235 11.25 12.33 -8.08
C VAL A 235 10.95 11.08 -7.26
N GLY A 236 11.89 10.16 -7.14
CA GLY A 236 11.76 9.01 -6.25
C GLY A 236 13.10 8.49 -5.77
N THR A 237 13.08 7.60 -4.79
CA THR A 237 14.27 6.96 -4.21
C THR A 237 14.37 5.49 -4.53
N ALA A 238 15.60 5.01 -4.57
CA ALA A 238 15.94 3.62 -4.79
C ALA A 238 17.17 3.25 -3.96
N SER A 239 17.27 2.01 -3.52
CA SER A 239 18.54 1.42 -3.08
C SER A 239 19.38 0.92 -4.27
N ASN A 240 18.76 0.70 -5.43
CA ASN A 240 19.42 0.48 -6.70
C ASN A 240 18.74 1.30 -7.80
N LEU A 241 19.38 2.40 -8.20
CA LEU A 241 18.86 3.37 -9.16
C LEU A 241 18.51 2.73 -10.51
N ARG A 242 19.45 1.97 -11.09
CA ARG A 242 19.27 1.29 -12.38
C ARG A 242 18.05 0.36 -12.39
N ARG A 243 17.99 -0.53 -11.40
CA ARG A 243 16.93 -1.53 -11.28
C ARG A 243 15.57 -0.87 -11.06
N ARG A 244 15.50 0.12 -10.17
CA ARG A 244 14.25 0.82 -9.86
C ARG A 244 13.70 1.59 -11.06
N VAL A 245 14.56 2.27 -11.80
CA VAL A 245 14.13 3.05 -12.98
C VAL A 245 13.71 2.11 -14.11
N ARG A 246 14.39 0.97 -14.30
CA ARG A 246 13.96 -0.07 -15.26
C ARG A 246 12.52 -0.52 -15.05
N GLN A 247 12.08 -0.68 -13.79
CA GLN A 247 10.72 -1.13 -13.45
C GLN A 247 9.60 -0.23 -14.04
N TYR A 248 9.86 1.06 -14.25
CA TYR A 248 8.87 1.97 -14.86
C TYR A 248 8.57 1.66 -16.33
N PHE A 249 9.45 0.94 -17.01
CA PHE A 249 9.35 0.57 -18.42
C PHE A 249 8.92 -0.89 -18.62
N THR A 250 8.28 -1.47 -17.60
CA THR A 250 7.82 -2.85 -17.54
C THR A 250 6.30 -2.92 -17.52
N SER A 251 5.74 -4.11 -17.77
CA SER A 251 4.30 -4.38 -17.75
C SER A 251 3.73 -4.33 -16.32
N SER A 252 4.58 -4.37 -15.29
CA SER A 252 4.19 -4.39 -13.87
C SER A 252 3.69 -3.03 -13.36
N GLU A 253 3.98 -1.93 -14.07
CA GLU A 253 3.47 -0.62 -13.70
C GLU A 253 2.01 -0.45 -14.18
N SER A 254 1.05 -0.64 -13.30
CA SER A 254 -0.39 -0.57 -13.60
C SER A 254 -1.00 0.83 -13.43
N ARG A 255 -0.29 1.80 -12.83
CA ARG A 255 -0.86 3.12 -12.49
C ARG A 255 -0.89 4.02 -13.71
N GLY A 256 -2.08 4.34 -14.21
CA GLY A 256 -2.27 5.16 -15.43
C GLY A 256 -1.51 6.49 -15.43
N ARG A 257 -1.52 7.22 -14.30
CA ARG A 257 -0.80 8.50 -14.16
C ARG A 257 0.73 8.35 -14.21
N VAL A 258 1.26 7.20 -13.78
CA VAL A 258 2.70 6.91 -13.88
C VAL A 258 3.06 6.52 -15.31
N LYS A 259 2.20 5.74 -16.00
CA LYS A 259 2.38 5.44 -17.43
C LYS A 259 2.43 6.71 -18.28
N GLU A 260 1.54 7.67 -18.01
CA GLU A 260 1.52 8.98 -18.65
C GLU A 260 2.85 9.75 -18.44
N MET A 261 3.32 9.82 -17.19
CA MET A 261 4.61 10.45 -16.85
C MET A 261 5.78 9.81 -17.61
N VAL A 262 5.85 8.47 -17.62
CA VAL A 262 6.89 7.71 -18.33
C VAL A 262 6.81 7.94 -19.84
N ALA A 263 5.59 8.07 -20.38
CA ALA A 263 5.38 8.40 -21.78
C ALA A 263 5.90 9.81 -22.14
N LEU A 264 5.84 10.77 -21.20
CA LEU A 264 6.38 12.12 -21.38
C LEU A 264 7.89 12.23 -21.11
N ALA A 265 8.46 11.36 -20.27
CA ALA A 265 9.84 11.48 -19.84
C ALA A 265 10.85 11.30 -20.99
N GLU A 266 11.81 12.21 -21.13
CA GLU A 266 12.88 12.18 -22.14
C GLU A 266 14.23 11.77 -21.56
N ARG A 267 14.45 12.02 -20.26
CA ARG A 267 15.70 11.70 -19.57
C ARG A 267 15.43 11.29 -18.12
N VAL A 268 16.36 10.51 -17.56
CA VAL A 268 16.39 10.23 -16.13
C VAL A 268 17.70 10.73 -15.54
N ASP A 269 17.62 11.71 -14.65
CA ASP A 269 18.78 12.15 -13.86
C ASP A 269 18.87 11.34 -12.57
N THR A 270 20.07 11.25 -12.01
CA THR A 270 20.28 10.57 -10.73
C THR A 270 21.17 11.36 -9.79
N VAL A 271 20.98 11.09 -8.51
CA VAL A 271 21.81 11.57 -7.42
C VAL A 271 22.20 10.36 -6.58
N GLU A 272 23.42 9.86 -6.78
CA GLU A 272 23.97 8.77 -5.97
C GLU A 272 24.03 9.16 -4.48
N CYS A 273 23.75 8.18 -3.63
CA CYS A 273 23.75 8.29 -2.18
C CYS A 273 24.49 7.08 -1.60
N ALA A 274 25.16 7.27 -0.47
CA ALA A 274 25.83 6.20 0.27
C ALA A 274 24.82 5.17 0.79
N HIS A 275 23.63 5.61 1.21
CA HIS A 275 22.61 4.73 1.76
C HIS A 275 21.18 5.30 1.60
N SER A 276 20.18 4.48 1.93
CA SER A 276 18.75 4.79 1.77
C SER A 276 18.28 6.00 2.58
N LEU A 277 18.81 6.22 3.79
CA LEU A 277 18.47 7.41 4.60
C LEU A 277 18.92 8.71 3.91
N GLU A 278 20.13 8.76 3.34
CA GLU A 278 20.58 9.91 2.57
C GLU A 278 19.70 10.14 1.35
N ALA A 279 19.37 9.07 0.62
CA ALA A 279 18.46 9.12 -0.52
C ALA A 279 17.10 9.71 -0.11
N ALA A 280 16.51 9.28 1.00
CA ALA A 280 15.23 9.80 1.50
C ALA A 280 15.31 11.30 1.87
N VAL A 281 16.40 11.74 2.50
CA VAL A 281 16.60 13.17 2.81
C VAL A 281 16.75 13.99 1.54
N ARG A 282 17.57 13.52 0.58
CA ARG A 282 17.75 14.20 -0.71
C ARG A 282 16.46 14.23 -1.53
N GLU A 283 15.65 13.18 -1.49
CA GLU A 283 14.32 13.14 -2.11
C GLU A 283 13.43 14.26 -1.60
N LEU A 284 13.33 14.41 -0.28
CA LEU A 284 12.50 15.46 0.33
C LEU A 284 12.96 16.87 -0.08
N ARG A 285 14.28 17.09 -0.16
CA ARG A 285 14.86 18.37 -0.63
C ARG A 285 14.51 18.62 -2.10
N LEU A 286 14.66 17.62 -2.96
CA LEU A 286 14.35 17.72 -4.40
C LEU A 286 12.84 17.87 -4.65
N LEU A 287 11.99 17.20 -3.88
CA LEU A 287 10.55 17.37 -3.92
C LEU A 287 10.13 18.80 -3.51
N ALA A 288 10.78 19.35 -2.50
CA ALA A 288 10.54 20.73 -2.07
C ALA A 288 10.98 21.75 -3.11
N ALA A 289 12.15 21.53 -3.75
CA ALA A 289 12.70 22.39 -4.78
C ALA A 289 11.90 22.36 -6.09
N HIS A 290 11.54 21.17 -6.57
CA HIS A 290 10.95 20.99 -7.91
C HIS A 290 9.43 20.89 -7.92
N ARG A 291 8.80 20.48 -6.82
CA ARG A 291 7.33 20.26 -6.73
C ARG A 291 6.72 19.51 -7.92
N PRO A 292 7.28 18.35 -8.31
CA PRO A 292 6.91 17.62 -9.53
C PRO A 292 5.41 17.31 -9.63
N ALA A 293 4.86 17.44 -10.84
CA ALA A 293 3.43 17.31 -11.10
C ALA A 293 2.89 15.90 -10.78
N TYR A 294 3.72 14.86 -10.91
CA TYR A 294 3.31 13.47 -10.74
C TYR A 294 3.52 12.92 -9.30
N ASN A 295 4.22 13.61 -8.40
CA ASN A 295 4.39 13.19 -6.99
C ASN A 295 3.19 13.54 -6.09
N ARG A 296 2.03 12.92 -6.30
CA ARG A 296 0.78 13.27 -5.58
C ARG A 296 0.86 13.15 -4.05
N ARG A 297 1.53 12.12 -3.52
CA ARG A 297 1.62 11.84 -2.07
C ARG A 297 2.56 12.81 -1.34
N SER A 298 3.53 13.38 -2.07
CA SER A 298 4.58 14.24 -1.52
C SER A 298 4.49 15.71 -1.96
N ARG A 299 3.47 16.07 -2.77
CA ARG A 299 3.23 17.46 -3.23
C ARG A 299 2.85 18.43 -2.12
N ASN A 300 2.44 17.95 -0.94
CA ASN A 300 2.02 18.80 0.18
C ASN A 300 2.50 18.28 1.55
N PRO A 301 3.82 18.26 1.83
CA PRO A 301 4.34 17.85 3.15
C PRO A 301 3.82 18.75 4.28
N GLY A 302 3.42 19.98 3.95
CA GLY A 302 2.95 21.00 4.89
C GLY A 302 1.46 20.97 5.25
N LYS A 303 0.69 19.92 4.89
CA LYS A 303 -0.73 19.81 5.29
C LYS A 303 -0.93 19.29 6.72
N VAL A 304 -0.01 19.63 7.61
CA VAL A 304 -0.09 19.30 9.04
C VAL A 304 -0.72 20.43 9.83
N TRP A 305 -1.16 20.10 11.03
CA TRP A 305 -1.72 21.02 12.01
C TRP A 305 -0.83 21.06 13.25
N TRP A 306 -0.83 22.20 13.90
CA TRP A 306 -0.09 22.48 15.12
C TRP A 306 -1.03 23.11 16.13
N ILE A 307 -0.77 22.87 17.40
CA ILE A 307 -1.45 23.52 18.52
C ILE A 307 -0.49 24.57 19.07
N VAL A 308 -0.96 25.81 19.16
CA VAL A 308 -0.18 26.95 19.68
C VAL A 308 -1.00 27.70 20.73
N LEU A 309 -0.32 28.34 21.67
CA LEU A 309 -0.94 29.35 22.53
C LEU A 309 -1.13 30.66 21.74
N THR A 310 -2.26 31.34 21.95
CA THR A 310 -2.52 32.66 21.35
C THR A 310 -1.75 33.78 22.07
N GLU A 311 -1.45 34.86 21.34
CA GLU A 311 -0.79 36.05 21.88
C GLU A 311 -1.83 37.07 22.36
N GLU A 312 -2.31 36.89 23.58
CA GLU A 312 -3.27 37.77 24.24
C GLU A 312 -3.14 37.66 25.77
N PRO A 313 -3.72 38.57 26.58
CA PRO A 313 -3.57 38.52 28.05
C PRO A 313 -4.02 37.21 28.69
N PHE A 314 -5.03 36.56 28.11
CA PHE A 314 -5.52 35.24 28.50
C PHE A 314 -5.36 34.25 27.33
N PRO A 315 -4.16 33.69 27.10
CA PRO A 315 -3.88 32.78 25.99
C PRO A 315 -4.80 31.56 25.98
N ARG A 316 -5.19 31.11 24.79
CA ARG A 316 -5.90 29.84 24.58
C ARG A 316 -5.14 28.96 23.59
N LEU A 317 -5.47 27.67 23.57
CA LEU A 317 -4.95 26.76 22.57
C LEU A 317 -5.69 26.93 21.23
N SER A 318 -4.92 27.09 20.16
CA SER A 318 -5.42 27.30 18.80
C SER A 318 -4.77 26.31 17.83
N VAL A 319 -5.58 25.77 16.91
CA VAL A 319 -5.12 24.83 15.89
C VAL A 319 -4.79 25.59 14.60
N VAL A 320 -3.52 25.63 14.25
CA VAL A 320 -2.97 26.42 13.13
C VAL A 320 -2.21 25.54 12.12
N ARG A 321 -1.97 26.06 10.91
CA ARG A 321 -1.18 25.35 9.88
C ARG A 321 0.31 25.66 9.92
N ARG A 322 0.70 26.83 10.45
CA ARG A 322 2.11 27.23 10.59
C ARG A 322 2.50 27.12 12.06
N PRO A 323 3.56 26.36 12.39
CA PRO A 323 4.03 26.28 13.76
C PRO A 323 4.57 27.64 14.21
N ARG A 324 4.62 27.82 15.53
CA ARG A 324 5.32 28.89 16.23
C ARG A 324 6.21 28.24 17.28
N ASP A 325 7.05 29.03 17.93
CA ASP A 325 7.82 28.54 19.07
C ASP A 325 6.90 27.98 20.15
N GLY A 326 7.31 26.86 20.74
CA GLY A 326 6.48 26.12 21.70
C GLY A 326 5.31 25.33 21.07
N ALA A 327 5.16 25.24 19.75
CA ALA A 327 4.04 24.51 19.15
C ALA A 327 4.04 22.99 19.45
N LEU A 328 2.86 22.43 19.75
CA LEU A 328 2.66 20.98 19.85
C LEU A 328 2.18 20.42 18.50
N GLY A 329 2.85 19.38 18.00
CA GLY A 329 2.56 18.75 16.71
C GLY A 329 3.80 18.08 16.11
N PRO A 330 3.78 17.69 14.81
CA PRO A 330 2.72 17.91 13.83
C PRO A 330 1.61 16.85 13.86
N PHE A 331 0.38 17.29 13.61
CA PHE A 331 -0.81 16.44 13.46
C PHE A 331 -1.25 16.33 12.00
N THR A 332 -1.59 15.13 11.53
CA THR A 332 -2.12 14.90 10.17
C THR A 332 -3.63 15.16 10.05
N SER A 333 -4.34 15.25 11.17
CA SER A 333 -5.79 15.49 11.24
C SER A 333 -6.09 16.71 12.10
N ARG A 334 -6.90 17.64 11.57
CA ARG A 334 -7.37 18.81 12.31
C ARG A 334 -8.20 18.40 13.52
N THR A 335 -9.07 17.40 13.34
CA THR A 335 -9.92 16.88 14.41
C THR A 335 -9.09 16.34 15.56
N ARG A 336 -8.06 15.55 15.26
CA ARG A 336 -7.15 15.02 16.29
C ARG A 336 -6.38 16.12 17.02
N ALA A 337 -5.89 17.14 16.29
CA ALA A 337 -5.26 18.30 16.91
C ALA A 337 -6.23 19.06 17.82
N ARG A 338 -7.49 19.22 17.40
CA ARG A 338 -8.54 19.86 18.22
C ARG A 338 -8.82 19.05 19.49
N THR A 339 -9.02 17.73 19.39
CA THR A 339 -9.23 16.86 20.56
C THR A 339 -8.10 16.98 21.58
N VAL A 340 -6.84 16.97 21.13
CA VAL A 340 -5.69 17.14 22.03
C VAL A 340 -5.64 18.55 22.63
N ALA A 341 -5.93 19.59 21.84
CA ALA A 341 -5.99 20.96 22.35
C ALA A 341 -7.08 21.15 23.41
N ASP A 342 -8.26 20.58 23.20
CA ASP A 342 -9.38 20.70 24.13
C ASP A 342 -9.13 19.91 25.42
N ALA A 343 -8.56 18.71 25.32
CA ALA A 343 -8.15 17.92 26.48
C ALA A 343 -7.06 18.63 27.30
N LEU A 344 -6.06 19.21 26.63
CA LEU A 344 -4.99 19.94 27.29
C LEU A 344 -5.50 21.23 27.94
N ALA A 345 -6.40 21.96 27.27
CA ALA A 345 -7.03 23.15 27.84
C ALA A 345 -7.84 22.81 29.09
N ASP A 346 -8.60 21.71 29.03
CA ASP A 346 -9.42 21.22 30.14
C ASP A 346 -8.58 20.84 31.37
N ILE A 347 -7.53 20.04 31.19
CA ILE A 347 -6.65 19.62 32.28
C ILE A 347 -5.89 20.81 32.90
N ALA A 348 -5.53 21.79 32.07
CA ALA A 348 -4.83 23.00 32.51
C ALA A 348 -5.77 24.08 33.07
N GLY A 349 -7.09 23.98 32.89
CA GLY A 349 -8.05 25.02 33.24
C GLY A 349 -7.99 26.27 32.34
N LEU A 350 -7.49 26.13 31.10
CA LEU A 350 -7.44 27.21 30.13
C LEU A 350 -8.80 27.42 29.46
N ARG A 351 -9.08 28.66 29.10
CA ARG A 351 -10.30 29.00 28.35
C ARG A 351 -10.25 28.44 26.93
N THR A 352 -11.40 28.06 26.39
CA THR A 352 -11.57 27.63 24.99
C THR A 352 -12.36 28.62 24.14
N CYS A 353 -12.98 29.63 24.76
CA CYS A 353 -13.77 30.65 24.07
C CYS A 353 -12.91 31.51 23.13
N THR A 354 -13.50 31.93 22.01
CA THR A 354 -12.76 32.63 20.94
C THR A 354 -12.70 34.15 21.10
N ALA A 355 -13.58 34.72 21.92
CA ALA A 355 -13.61 36.16 22.21
C ALA A 355 -12.28 36.61 22.81
N ARG A 356 -11.77 37.76 22.37
CA ARG A 356 -10.56 38.35 22.96
C ARG A 356 -10.92 38.94 24.32
N ILE A 357 -10.17 38.59 25.37
CA ILE A 357 -10.37 39.14 26.72
C ILE A 357 -9.22 40.10 27.02
N PRO A 358 -9.50 41.40 27.28
CA PRO A 358 -8.47 42.36 27.65
C PRO A 358 -7.95 42.10 29.07
N ALA A 359 -6.73 42.57 29.37
CA ALA A 359 -6.15 42.44 30.72
C ALA A 359 -6.92 43.23 31.79
N SER A 360 -7.61 44.30 31.37
CA SER A 360 -8.45 45.19 32.19
C SER A 360 -9.82 45.36 31.54
N GLY A 361 -10.87 45.54 32.34
CA GLY A 361 -12.22 45.81 31.82
C GLY A 361 -12.97 44.55 31.38
N ALA A 362 -12.93 43.50 32.21
CA ALA A 362 -13.73 42.30 32.01
C ALA A 362 -15.23 42.63 32.12
N SER A 363 -16.00 42.26 31.11
CA SER A 363 -17.42 42.64 30.97
C SER A 363 -18.32 41.49 30.48
N GLY A 364 -17.78 40.27 30.41
CA GLY A 364 -18.54 39.09 30.01
C GLY A 364 -19.32 38.48 31.18
N SER A 365 -20.32 37.66 30.85
CA SER A 365 -21.03 36.80 31.81
C SER A 365 -20.35 35.43 31.95
N PRO A 366 -20.52 34.73 33.09
CA PRO A 366 -20.03 33.35 33.23
C PRO A 366 -20.64 32.44 32.16
N CYS A 367 -19.83 31.54 31.62
CA CYS A 367 -20.31 30.53 30.67
C CYS A 367 -20.43 29.16 31.35
N VAL A 368 -21.05 28.20 30.66
CA VAL A 368 -21.23 26.82 31.17
C VAL A 368 -19.91 26.20 31.64
N LEU A 369 -18.78 26.45 30.96
CA LEU A 369 -17.49 25.92 31.41
C LEU A 369 -17.00 26.54 32.72
N ALA A 370 -17.33 27.81 32.98
CA ALA A 370 -17.04 28.44 34.25
C ALA A 370 -17.92 27.88 35.37
N GLU A 371 -19.22 27.69 35.10
CA GLU A 371 -20.16 27.09 36.06
C GLU A 371 -19.78 25.65 36.42
N LEU A 372 -19.20 24.91 35.47
CA LEU A 372 -18.68 23.56 35.68
C LEU A 372 -17.27 23.53 36.32
N GLY A 373 -16.67 24.68 36.66
CA GLY A 373 -15.33 24.78 37.23
C GLY A 373 -14.17 24.44 36.27
N ARG A 374 -14.45 24.33 34.97
CA ARG A 374 -13.47 23.97 33.91
C ARG A 374 -12.76 25.19 33.31
N CYS A 375 -13.11 26.39 33.76
CA CYS A 375 -12.53 27.66 33.34
C CYS A 375 -12.63 28.64 34.52
N GLY A 376 -11.55 29.34 34.87
CA GLY A 376 -11.56 30.34 35.95
C GLY A 376 -12.33 31.63 35.64
N ALA A 377 -13.07 31.68 34.53
CA ALA A 377 -13.86 32.84 34.11
C ALA A 377 -13.09 34.17 34.02
N PRO A 378 -11.95 34.24 33.29
CA PRO A 378 -11.24 35.51 33.12
C PRO A 378 -12.09 36.59 32.42
N CYS A 379 -13.14 36.20 31.68
CA CYS A 379 -14.04 37.12 30.99
C CYS A 379 -14.94 37.95 31.92
N THR A 380 -15.17 37.49 33.15
CA THR A 380 -15.94 38.20 34.18
C THR A 380 -15.05 38.96 35.15
N GLY A 381 -13.72 38.82 35.03
CA GLY A 381 -12.74 39.38 35.96
C GLY A 381 -12.50 38.52 37.20
N ALA A 382 -13.11 37.33 37.27
CA ALA A 382 -12.95 36.42 38.42
C ALA A 382 -11.55 35.83 38.55
N GLN A 383 -10.80 35.74 37.45
CA GLN A 383 -9.43 35.24 37.43
C GLN A 383 -8.45 36.30 36.94
N PRO A 384 -7.51 36.76 37.79
CA PRO A 384 -6.44 37.68 37.41
C PRO A 384 -5.50 37.10 36.35
N VAL A 385 -4.87 37.98 35.57
CA VAL A 385 -3.92 37.60 34.51
C VAL A 385 -2.76 36.74 35.04
N GLU A 386 -2.18 37.08 36.19
CA GLU A 386 -1.01 36.35 36.72
C GLU A 386 -1.37 34.95 37.21
N GLU A 387 -2.56 34.78 37.77
CA GLU A 387 -3.07 33.45 38.14
C GLU A 387 -3.29 32.59 36.89
N TYR A 388 -3.90 33.16 35.85
CA TYR A 388 -4.09 32.48 34.56
C TYR A 388 -2.77 32.09 33.90
N ARG A 389 -1.76 32.96 33.97
CA ARG A 389 -0.41 32.70 33.42
C ARG A 389 0.23 31.45 34.01
N SER A 390 -0.04 31.11 35.26
CA SER A 390 0.50 29.90 35.88
C SER A 390 0.02 28.63 35.18
N ALA A 391 -1.26 28.58 34.77
CA ALA A 391 -1.78 27.49 33.94
C ALA A 391 -1.17 27.46 32.54
N VAL A 392 -0.90 28.62 31.95
CA VAL A 392 -0.23 28.73 30.64
C VAL A 392 1.23 28.25 30.71
N ARG A 393 1.94 28.53 31.80
CA ARG A 393 3.30 28.03 32.05
C ARG A 393 3.31 26.50 32.10
N LEU A 394 2.43 25.88 32.89
CA LEU A 394 2.32 24.40 32.95
C LEU A 394 2.10 23.75 31.58
N VAL A 395 1.31 24.38 30.71
CA VAL A 395 1.13 23.89 29.33
C VAL A 395 2.42 24.00 28.53
N SER A 396 3.13 25.11 28.66
CA SER A 396 4.41 25.34 27.98
C SER A 396 5.48 24.35 28.48
N ASP A 397 5.57 24.15 29.79
CA ASP A 397 6.52 23.25 30.45
C ASP A 397 6.29 21.79 30.06
N LEU A 398 5.03 21.33 30.02
CA LEU A 398 4.70 19.99 29.51
C LEU A 398 5.15 19.81 28.06
N VAL A 399 4.86 20.82 27.25
CA VAL A 399 5.13 20.81 25.83
C VAL A 399 6.65 20.84 25.58
N GLU A 400 7.43 21.55 26.40
CA GLU A 400 8.90 21.54 26.40
C GLU A 400 9.52 20.29 27.02
N GLY A 401 8.77 19.57 27.86
CA GLY A 401 9.23 18.35 28.53
C GLY A 401 9.95 18.62 29.86
N THR A 402 9.77 19.80 30.44
CA THR A 402 10.35 20.20 31.72
C THR A 402 9.46 19.86 32.91
N ASP A 403 8.15 19.71 32.71
CA ASP A 403 7.19 19.38 33.78
C ASP A 403 6.07 18.42 33.29
N ALA A 404 5.79 17.37 34.05
CA ALA A 404 4.74 16.38 33.74
C ALA A 404 3.45 16.55 34.57
N THR A 405 3.31 17.62 35.35
CA THR A 405 2.20 17.87 36.30
C THR A 405 0.83 17.75 35.63
N LEU A 406 0.66 18.27 34.41
CA LEU A 406 -0.61 18.15 33.69
C LEU A 406 -0.94 16.70 33.32
N LEU A 407 0.05 15.87 32.97
CA LEU A 407 -0.17 14.46 32.71
C LEU A 407 -0.57 13.71 33.99
N ALA A 408 0.05 14.05 35.12
CA ALA A 408 -0.30 13.49 36.43
C ALA A 408 -1.76 13.84 36.79
N ARG A 409 -2.16 15.11 36.67
CA ARG A 409 -3.55 15.56 36.88
C ARG A 409 -4.55 14.83 35.97
N GLY A 410 -4.22 14.68 34.69
CA GLY A 410 -5.08 13.96 33.74
C GLY A 410 -5.23 12.48 34.09
N THR A 411 -4.19 11.86 34.66
CA THR A 411 -4.19 10.46 35.12
C THR A 411 -5.01 10.29 36.40
N GLU A 412 -4.89 11.22 37.35
CA GLU A 412 -5.70 11.25 38.57
C GLU A 412 -7.20 11.38 38.24
N GLN A 413 -7.57 12.31 37.37
CA GLN A 413 -8.96 12.47 36.90
C GLN A 413 -9.50 11.21 36.22
N LEU A 414 -8.64 10.46 35.50
CA LEU A 414 -9.03 9.17 34.92
C LEU A 414 -9.29 8.12 36.00
N ALA A 415 -8.44 8.06 37.03
CA ALA A 415 -8.61 7.16 38.16
C ALA A 415 -9.91 7.47 38.92
N GLU A 416 -10.18 8.74 39.22
CA GLU A 416 -11.42 9.18 39.86
C GLU A 416 -12.67 8.77 39.07
N LEU A 417 -12.66 8.94 37.73
CA LEU A 417 -13.77 8.52 36.88
C LEU A 417 -13.96 6.99 36.86
N ALA A 418 -12.86 6.24 36.93
CA ALA A 418 -12.90 4.79 36.99
C ALA A 418 -13.43 4.29 38.34
N ASP A 419 -12.98 4.89 39.44
CA ASP A 419 -13.42 4.56 40.80
C ASP A 419 -14.90 4.90 41.01
N ALA A 420 -15.36 6.02 40.44
CA ALA A 420 -16.77 6.40 40.38
C ALA A 420 -17.60 5.55 39.41
N ARG A 421 -17.01 4.55 38.75
CA ARG A 421 -17.65 3.63 37.78
C ARG A 421 -18.24 4.34 36.56
N HIS A 422 -17.73 5.51 36.19
CA HIS A 422 -18.11 6.25 34.98
C HIS A 422 -17.33 5.78 33.76
N PHE A 423 -17.45 4.48 33.41
CA PHE A 423 -16.58 3.81 32.45
C PHE A 423 -16.53 4.46 31.06
N GLU A 424 -17.65 4.96 30.53
CA GLU A 424 -17.64 5.65 29.23
C GLU A 424 -16.86 6.96 29.25
N ARG A 425 -16.97 7.73 30.34
CA ARG A 425 -16.22 8.98 30.51
C ARG A 425 -14.75 8.68 30.74
N ALA A 426 -14.44 7.66 31.54
CA ALA A 426 -13.08 7.18 31.76
C ALA A 426 -12.44 6.72 30.44
N ALA A 427 -13.15 5.97 29.60
CA ALA A 427 -12.64 5.54 28.29
C ALA A 427 -12.31 6.73 27.38
N ARG A 428 -13.21 7.72 27.29
CA ARG A 428 -12.95 8.96 26.53
C ARG A 428 -11.71 9.70 27.06
N ARG A 429 -11.62 9.87 28.38
CA ARG A 429 -10.50 10.56 29.03
C ARG A 429 -9.17 9.85 28.83
N ARG A 430 -9.15 8.52 28.90
CA ARG A 430 -7.99 7.69 28.59
C ARG A 430 -7.50 7.91 27.17
N ASP A 431 -8.42 7.90 26.20
CA ASP A 431 -8.07 8.03 24.79
C ASP A 431 -7.55 9.44 24.45
N GLU A 432 -8.12 10.47 25.06
CA GLU A 432 -7.63 11.86 25.04
C GLU A 432 -6.22 11.98 25.62
N LEU A 433 -5.98 11.45 26.83
CA LEU A 433 -4.67 11.47 27.48
C LEU A 433 -3.62 10.71 26.67
N ALA A 434 -3.97 9.53 26.14
CA ALA A 434 -3.08 8.77 25.27
C ALA A 434 -2.77 9.52 23.96
N ALA A 435 -3.72 10.29 23.42
CA ALA A 435 -3.47 11.13 22.25
C ALA A 435 -2.53 12.30 22.56
N LEU A 436 -2.68 12.93 23.73
CA LEU A 436 -1.79 13.98 24.23
C LEU A 436 -0.37 13.44 24.46
N LEU A 437 -0.21 12.33 25.18
CA LEU A 437 1.08 11.68 25.45
C LEU A 437 1.84 11.37 24.16
N ARG A 438 1.17 10.75 23.18
CA ARG A 438 1.78 10.47 21.87
C ARG A 438 2.17 11.74 21.11
N ALA A 439 1.44 12.84 21.28
CA ALA A 439 1.77 14.11 20.65
C ALA A 439 3.01 14.75 21.29
N VAL A 440 3.11 14.71 22.62
CA VAL A 440 4.26 15.23 23.39
C VAL A 440 5.51 14.40 23.10
N ASP A 441 5.45 13.07 23.22
CA ASP A 441 6.57 12.17 22.89
C ASP A 441 7.06 12.39 21.45
N LYS A 442 6.13 12.48 20.49
CA LYS A 442 6.49 12.78 19.10
C LYS A 442 7.18 14.14 18.96
N ARG A 443 6.69 15.18 19.63
CA ARG A 443 7.32 16.52 19.61
C ARG A 443 8.72 16.46 20.18
N HIS A 444 8.92 15.85 21.35
CA HIS A 444 10.25 15.71 21.97
C HIS A 444 11.23 14.97 21.07
N ARG A 445 10.84 13.84 20.47
CA ARG A 445 11.68 13.10 19.51
C ARG A 445 12.08 13.96 18.31
N LEU A 446 11.12 14.71 17.74
CA LEU A 446 11.38 15.58 16.60
C LEU A 446 12.25 16.78 16.96
N THR A 447 12.05 17.39 18.13
CA THR A 447 12.89 18.48 18.63
C THR A 447 14.30 18.00 18.90
N ALA A 448 14.47 16.84 19.55
CA ALA A 448 15.77 16.24 19.77
C ALA A 448 16.51 15.99 18.45
N LEU A 449 15.82 15.44 17.44
CA LEU A 449 16.39 15.25 16.12
C LEU A 449 16.71 16.57 15.39
N ALA A 450 15.85 17.58 15.50
CA ALA A 450 16.03 18.88 14.85
C ALA A 450 17.13 19.74 15.49
N ALA A 451 17.47 19.48 16.76
CA ALA A 451 18.57 20.14 17.47
C ALA A 451 19.94 19.59 17.07
N VAL A 452 20.00 18.42 16.42
CA VAL A 452 21.25 17.84 15.92
C VAL A 452 21.77 18.66 14.74
N ALA A 453 22.93 19.31 14.91
CA ALA A 453 23.57 20.09 13.85
C ALA A 453 24.08 19.20 12.70
N GLU A 454 24.62 18.03 13.04
CA GLU A 454 25.15 17.05 12.09
C GLU A 454 24.76 15.63 12.52
N LEU A 455 24.17 14.86 11.61
CA LEU A 455 23.82 13.46 11.81
C LEU A 455 24.64 12.61 10.84
N VAL A 456 25.57 11.83 11.40
CA VAL A 456 26.36 10.85 10.65
C VAL A 456 25.66 9.51 10.73
N ALA A 457 25.32 8.96 9.57
CA ALA A 457 24.79 7.61 9.45
C ALA A 457 25.80 6.76 8.66
N ALA A 458 26.10 5.57 9.16
CA ALA A 458 26.97 4.61 8.50
C ALA A 458 26.22 3.29 8.30
N ALA A 459 26.48 2.61 7.19
CA ALA A 459 26.08 1.23 6.99
C ALA A 459 27.27 0.33 7.38
N PRO A 460 27.03 -0.86 7.96
CA PRO A 460 28.08 -1.87 8.10
C PRO A 460 28.72 -2.18 6.75
N ASP A 461 30.02 -2.43 6.74
CA ASP A 461 30.84 -2.77 5.58
C ASP A 461 30.65 -4.22 5.07
N GLY A 462 29.77 -5.00 5.70
CA GLY A 462 29.39 -6.36 5.31
C GLY A 462 28.68 -7.09 6.42
#